data_AF-A0A9E1EHE1-F1
#
_entry.id   AF-A0A9E1EHE1-F1
#
_cell.length_a   1.000
_cell.length_b   1.000
_cell.length_c   1.000
_cell.angle_alpha   90.00
_cell.angle_beta   90.00
_cell.angle_gamma   90.00
#
_symmetry.space_group_name_H-M   'P 1'
#
loop_
_entity.id
_entity.type
_entity.pdbx_description
1 polymer ?
#
loop_
_entity_poly.entity_id
_entity_poly.type
_entity_poly.pdbx_seq_one_letter_code
_entity_poly.pdbx_strand_id
1 'polypeptide(L)'
;APDGSVLWSQQNDNYSCDLQTDSEGKIYNAVFTTYTKDDSGFFDACAEMFNEEAAQWVKENKDSGGSAEIENLSISISEGPMGKSLQICSLDYKDTLVGPQ
;
A
#
# COMPACT_ATOMS: atom_id res chain seq x y z
N ALA A 1 1.70 7.59 -15.37
CA ALA A 1 2.12 8.70 -14.49
C ALA A 1 3.09 9.60 -15.26
N PRO A 2 3.59 10.72 -14.71
CA PRO A 2 4.26 11.76 -15.50
C PRO A 2 5.61 11.41 -16.17
N ASP A 3 6.25 10.26 -15.96
CA ASP A 3 7.70 10.12 -16.19
C ASP A 3 8.30 8.74 -16.53
N GLY A 4 7.55 7.63 -16.49
CA GLY A 4 8.12 6.28 -16.69
C GLY A 4 7.63 5.21 -15.72
N SER A 5 6.59 5.52 -14.95
CA SER A 5 5.95 4.59 -14.01
C SER A 5 5.52 3.27 -14.65
N VAL A 6 6.02 2.12 -14.17
CA VAL A 6 5.44 0.81 -14.48
C VAL A 6 4.38 0.50 -13.43
N LEU A 7 3.14 0.31 -13.89
CA LEU A 7 2.04 -0.16 -13.04
C LEU A 7 1.96 -1.68 -13.19
N TRP A 8 2.13 -2.41 -12.09
CA TRP A 8 1.79 -3.82 -11.99
C TRP A 8 0.52 -3.94 -11.16
N SER A 9 -0.49 -4.60 -11.71
CA SER A 9 -1.76 -4.83 -11.05
C SER A 9 -2.12 -6.30 -11.10
N GLN A 10 -2.55 -6.86 -9.97
CA GLN A 10 -3.13 -8.18 -9.86
C GLN A 10 -4.43 -8.08 -9.07
N GLN A 11 -5.49 -8.71 -9.56
CA GLN A 11 -6.78 -8.77 -8.88
C GLN A 11 -7.41 -10.16 -9.02
N ASN A 12 -8.02 -10.63 -7.94
CA ASN A 12 -8.91 -11.79 -7.94
C ASN A 12 -10.12 -11.52 -7.03
N ASP A 13 -10.93 -12.54 -6.76
CA ASP A 13 -12.15 -12.40 -5.95
C ASP A 13 -11.88 -12.04 -4.47
N ASN A 14 -10.65 -12.19 -4.00
CA ASN A 14 -10.28 -11.98 -2.59
C ASN A 14 -9.47 -10.70 -2.37
N TYR A 15 -8.60 -10.32 -3.32
CA TYR A 15 -7.72 -9.15 -3.15
C TYR A 15 -7.34 -8.48 -4.47
N SER A 16 -6.88 -7.24 -4.35
CA SER A 16 -6.08 -6.54 -5.38
C SER A 16 -4.74 -6.06 -4.83
N CYS A 17 -3.76 -6.00 -5.71
CA CYS A 17 -2.44 -5.45 -5.48
C CYS A 17 -2.09 -4.53 -6.65
N ASP A 18 -1.93 -3.25 -6.38
CA ASP A 18 -1.52 -2.24 -7.36
C ASP A 18 -0.18 -1.65 -6.94
N LEU A 19 0.86 -1.90 -7.73
CA LEU A 19 2.23 -1.42 -7.48
C LEU A 19 2.64 -0.45 -8.57
N GLN A 20 3.11 0.73 -8.17
CA GLN A 20 3.72 1.71 -9.05
C GLN A 20 5.21 1.80 -8.75
N THR A 21 6.02 1.61 -9.78
CA THR A 21 7.47 1.70 -9.69
C THR A 21 8.03 2.84 -10.53
N ASP A 22 9.16 3.39 -10.13
CA ASP A 22 9.92 4.33 -10.96
C ASP A 22 10.61 3.61 -12.15
N SER A 23 11.35 4.37 -12.95
CA SER A 23 12.08 3.84 -14.11
C SER A 23 13.22 2.87 -13.76
N GLU A 24 13.66 2.82 -12.49
CA GLU A 24 14.65 1.86 -11.98
C GLU A 24 13.99 0.60 -11.40
N GLY A 25 12.65 0.54 -11.35
CA GLY A 25 11.88 -0.57 -10.80
C GLY A 25 11.68 -0.50 -9.28
N LYS A 26 11.98 0.63 -8.63
CA LYS A 26 11.71 0.82 -7.19
C LYS A 26 10.25 1.17 -6.97
N ILE A 27 9.59 0.49 -6.04
CA ILE A 27 8.20 0.76 -5.69
C ILE A 27 8.13 2.11 -4.95
N TYR A 28 7.40 3.07 -5.50
CA TYR A 28 7.13 4.35 -4.84
C TYR A 28 5.69 4.45 -4.34
N ASN A 29 4.78 3.60 -4.81
CA ASN A 29 3.43 3.49 -4.27
C ASN A 29 2.91 2.06 -4.44
N ALA A 30 2.29 1.55 -3.39
CA ALA A 30 1.65 0.26 -3.36
C ALA A 30 0.31 0.36 -2.66
N VAL A 31 -0.73 -0.19 -3.28
CA VAL A 31 -2.06 -0.31 -2.71
C VAL A 31 -2.45 -1.77 -2.71
N PHE A 32 -2.77 -2.29 -1.54
CA PHE A 32 -3.24 -3.65 -1.33
C PHE A 32 -4.65 -3.57 -0.77
N THR A 33 -5.62 -4.19 -1.41
CA THR A 33 -7.00 -4.22 -0.92
C THR A 33 -7.42 -5.67 -0.73
N THR A 34 -7.94 -6.01 0.45
CA THR A 34 -8.65 -7.28 0.67
C THR A 34 -10.15 -7.04 0.69
N TYR A 35 -10.88 -7.90 -0.01
CA TYR A 35 -12.34 -7.91 -0.11
C TYR A 35 -12.96 -8.90 0.87
N THR A 36 -12.14 -9.69 1.56
CA THR A 36 -12.58 -10.67 2.54
C THR A 36 -12.34 -10.17 3.96
N LYS A 37 -13.21 -10.57 4.90
CA LYS A 37 -13.08 -10.18 6.31
C LYS A 37 -12.03 -10.98 7.09
N ASP A 38 -11.47 -12.04 6.50
CA ASP A 38 -10.67 -13.05 7.21
C ASP A 38 -9.19 -13.06 6.80
N ASP A 39 -8.73 -12.00 6.13
CA ASP A 39 -7.34 -11.89 5.65
C ASP A 39 -6.39 -11.28 6.70
N SER A 40 -6.42 -11.83 7.92
CA SER A 40 -5.63 -11.35 9.05
C SER A 40 -4.11 -11.36 8.82
N GLY A 41 -3.61 -12.09 7.81
CA GLY A 41 -2.19 -12.13 7.43
C GLY A 41 -1.84 -11.40 6.13
N PHE A 42 -2.82 -10.90 5.36
CA PHE A 42 -2.55 -10.31 4.05
C PHE A 42 -1.72 -9.04 4.16
N PHE A 43 -2.14 -8.09 4.99
CA PHE A 43 -1.39 -6.84 5.20
C PHE A 43 -0.03 -7.06 5.85
N ASP A 44 0.10 -8.04 6.74
CA ASP A 44 1.38 -8.41 7.33
C ASP A 44 2.38 -8.82 6.24
N ALA A 45 1.95 -9.72 5.34
CA ALA A 45 2.78 -10.18 4.22
C ALA A 45 3.10 -9.06 3.23
N CYS A 46 2.14 -8.17 2.95
CA CYS A 46 2.35 -7.04 2.05
C CYS A 46 3.37 -6.03 2.61
N ALA A 47 3.29 -5.73 3.91
CA ALA A 47 4.15 -4.74 4.53
C ALA A 47 5.62 -5.20 4.67
N GLU A 48 5.86 -6.52 4.71
CA GLU A 48 7.21 -7.11 4.73
C GLU A 48 8.04 -6.79 3.48
N MET A 49 7.42 -6.31 2.40
CA MET A 49 8.12 -5.92 1.16
C MET A 49 8.82 -4.55 1.24
N PHE A 50 8.58 -3.76 2.28
CA PHE A 50 9.03 -2.36 2.37
C PHE A 50 10.18 -2.18 3.36
N ASN A 51 9.88 -2.04 4.64
CA ASN A 51 10.87 -2.02 5.72
C ASN A 51 10.28 -2.63 7.00
N GLU A 52 11.15 -2.96 7.96
CA GLU A 52 10.75 -3.64 9.20
C GLU A 52 9.85 -2.76 10.09
N GLU A 53 10.11 -1.46 10.16
CA GLU A 53 9.33 -0.53 10.99
C GLU A 53 7.90 -0.31 10.45
N ALA A 54 7.74 -0.18 9.13
CA ALA A 54 6.46 -0.14 8.45
C ALA A 54 5.69 -1.43 8.64
N ALA A 55 6.35 -2.58 8.49
CA ALA A 55 5.75 -3.88 8.72
C ALA A 55 5.26 -4.03 10.16
N GLN A 56 6.05 -3.58 11.13
CA GLN A 56 5.67 -3.60 12.54
C GLN A 56 4.46 -2.68 12.81
N TRP A 57 4.47 -1.46 12.27
CA TRP A 57 3.34 -0.55 12.43
C TRP A 57 2.06 -1.10 11.80
N VAL A 58 2.15 -1.70 10.61
CA VAL A 58 0.99 -2.36 9.97
C VAL A 58 0.47 -3.49 10.84
N LYS A 59 1.34 -4.34 11.38
CA LYS A 59 0.95 -5.44 12.29
C LYS A 59 0.17 -4.92 13.52
N GLU A 60 0.56 -3.77 14.06
CA GLU A 60 -0.08 -3.15 15.22
C GLU A 60 -1.40 -2.43 14.88
N ASN A 61 -1.55 -1.91 13.66
CA ASN A 61 -2.66 -1.02 13.28
C ASN A 61 -3.61 -1.60 12.22
N LYS A 62 -3.36 -2.84 11.74
CA LYS A 62 -4.17 -3.47 10.69
C LYS A 62 -5.63 -3.62 11.03
N ASP A 63 -6.01 -3.67 12.30
CA ASP A 63 -7.40 -3.83 12.74
C ASP A 63 -8.07 -2.48 13.00
N SER A 64 -7.38 -1.56 13.67
CA SER A 64 -7.89 -0.21 13.98
C SER A 64 -7.90 0.74 12.77
N GLY A 65 -7.06 0.49 11.77
CA GLY A 65 -6.76 1.45 10.71
C GLY A 65 -5.90 2.62 11.21
N GLY A 66 -5.66 3.59 10.33
CA GLY A 66 -4.91 4.81 10.65
C GLY A 66 -3.89 5.16 9.57
N SER A 67 -3.04 6.14 9.87
CA SER A 67 -1.93 6.53 9.00
C SER A 67 -0.70 6.90 9.81
N ALA A 68 0.48 6.66 9.26
CA ALA A 68 1.76 7.06 9.82
C ALA A 68 2.74 7.48 8.73
N GLU A 69 3.72 8.27 9.12
CA GLU A 69 4.94 8.50 8.33
C GLU A 69 6.09 7.83 9.08
N ILE A 70 6.75 6.89 8.42
CA ILE A 70 7.83 6.08 8.98
C ILE A 70 9.00 6.15 8.01
N GLU A 71 10.12 6.67 8.47
CA GLU A 71 11.28 7.00 7.64
C GLU A 71 10.89 7.86 6.42
N ASN A 72 11.06 7.32 5.21
CA ASN A 72 10.70 7.95 3.94
C ASN A 72 9.38 7.39 3.35
N LEU A 73 8.53 6.75 4.17
CA LEU A 73 7.27 6.15 3.74
C LEU A 73 6.07 6.83 4.41
N SER A 74 5.00 7.05 3.65
CA SER A 74 3.65 7.29 4.15
C SER A 74 2.86 6.00 4.06
N ILE A 75 2.32 5.57 5.18
CA ILE A 75 1.56 4.32 5.32
C ILE A 75 0.16 4.68 5.77
N SER A 76 -0.85 4.04 5.16
CA SER A 76 -2.23 4.20 5.61
C SER A 76 -3.02 2.91 5.48
N ILE A 77 -3.89 2.67 6.44
CA ILE A 77 -4.85 1.57 6.44
C ILE A 77 -6.24 2.20 6.55
N SER A 78 -7.07 1.95 5.55
CA SER A 78 -8.42 2.49 5.45
C SER A 78 -9.43 1.38 5.15
N GLU A 79 -10.67 1.58 5.58
CA GLU A 79 -11.79 0.70 5.24
C GLU A 79 -12.74 1.44 4.31
N GLY A 80 -13.06 0.82 3.19
CA GLY A 80 -13.94 1.37 2.17
C GLY A 80 -15.05 0.38 1.79
N PRO A 81 -15.98 0.80 0.89
CA PRO A 81 -17.11 -0.04 0.47
C PRO A 81 -16.69 -1.36 -0.15
N MET A 82 -15.48 -1.40 -0.73
CA MET A 82 -14.92 -2.58 -1.39
C MET A 82 -14.11 -3.47 -0.45
N GLY A 83 -13.83 -3.05 0.78
CA GLY A 83 -13.00 -3.81 1.72
C GLY A 83 -11.95 -2.94 2.40
N LYS A 84 -10.94 -3.58 2.99
CA LYS A 84 -9.86 -2.89 3.70
C LYS A 84 -8.67 -2.70 2.77
N SER A 85 -8.05 -1.53 2.81
CA SER A 85 -6.88 -1.20 2.00
C SER A 85 -5.69 -0.80 2.85
N LEU A 86 -4.51 -1.30 2.50
CA LEU A 86 -3.20 -0.85 2.95
C LEU A 86 -2.54 -0.11 1.78
N GLN A 87 -2.15 1.15 2.00
CA GLN A 87 -1.37 1.92 1.06
C GLN A 87 -0.02 2.28 1.68
N ILE A 88 1.06 2.04 0.93
CA ILE A 88 2.42 2.42 1.31
C ILE A 88 3.02 3.21 0.16
N CYS A 89 3.41 4.45 0.42
CA CYS A 89 3.96 5.39 -0.55
C CYS A 89 5.31 5.90 -0.08
N SER A 90 6.24 6.12 -0.99
CA SER A 90 7.41 6.95 -0.72
C SER A 90 6.98 8.41 -0.51
N LEU A 91 7.50 9.05 0.53
CA LEU A 91 7.30 10.48 0.80
C LEU A 91 7.87 11.35 -0.32
N ASP A 92 8.95 10.92 -0.97
CA ASP A 92 9.54 11.59 -2.12
C ASP A 92 8.59 11.69 -3.31
N TYR A 93 7.57 10.81 -3.34
CA TYR A 93 6.56 10.73 -4.39
C TYR A 93 5.13 11.03 -3.89
N LYS A 94 4.96 11.42 -2.61
CA LYS A 94 3.64 11.66 -2.02
C LYS A 94 2.86 12.75 -2.77
N ASP A 95 3.57 13.78 -3.24
CA ASP A 95 2.98 14.91 -3.98
C ASP A 95 2.94 14.69 -5.51
N THR A 96 3.58 13.64 -6.02
CA THR A 96 3.54 13.25 -7.44
C THR A 96 2.51 12.17 -7.74
N LEU A 97 1.98 11.53 -6.69
CA LEU A 97 0.81 10.67 -6.75
C LEU A 97 -0.42 11.49 -7.11
N VAL A 98 -0.68 11.56 -8.41
CA VAL A 98 -1.96 12.01 -8.95
C VAL A 98 -2.99 10.94 -8.55
N GLY A 99 -3.61 11.10 -7.39
CA GLY A 99 -4.80 10.32 -7.02
C GLY A 99 -5.90 10.51 -8.08
N PRO A 100 -6.84 9.57 -8.23
CA PRO A 100 -8.03 9.86 -9.04
C PRO A 100 -8.75 11.09 -8.47
N GLN A 101 -9.12 12.01 -9.35
CA GLN A 101 -10.13 13.01 -9.04
C GLN A 101 -11.46 12.36 -8.68
#